data_AF-M6S1D9-F1
#
_entry.id   AF-M6S1D9-F1
#
_cell.length_a   1.000
_cell.length_b   1.000
_cell.length_c   1.000
_cell.angle_alpha   90.00
_cell.angle_beta   90.00
_cell.angle_gamma   90.00
#
_symmetry.space_group_name_H-M   'P 1'
#
loop_
_entity.id
_entity.type
_entity.pdbx_description
1 polymer ?
#
loop_
_entity_poly.entity_id
_entity_poly.type
_entity_poly.pdbx_seq_one_letter_code
_entity_poly.pdbx_strand_id
1 'polypeptide(L)'
;MKTLLERSPKYESISLIKPENQSWKIIAGTETLSQNTDFILKDFQLPSENVVLETISKHKTFFIKPTSSPISETPVLLILETIFENSNLFIVYSLKITDLTQKIIGSIQIGKSGHIGFMDREETVINHINSSLYLKKLKNIPFLRTN
;
A
#
# COMPACT_ATOMS: atom_id res chain seq x y z
N MET A 1 -17.30 -21.20 0.45
CA MET A 1 -18.08 -19.99 0.77
C MET A 1 -17.12 -18.82 0.68
N LYS A 2 -17.16 -18.06 -0.43
CA LYS A 2 -16.22 -16.95 -0.66
C LYS A 2 -16.62 -15.76 0.21
N THR A 3 -15.75 -15.31 1.10
CA THR A 3 -16.06 -14.18 2.00
C THR A 3 -16.21 -12.88 1.21
N LEU A 4 -16.91 -11.86 1.77
CA LEU A 4 -17.08 -10.54 1.14
C LEU A 4 -15.73 -9.90 0.73
N LEU A 5 -14.66 -10.31 1.43
CA LEU A 5 -13.27 -9.91 1.26
C LEU A 5 -12.64 -10.45 -0.03
N GLU A 6 -13.09 -11.61 -0.53
CA GLU A 6 -12.63 -12.21 -1.80
C GLU A 6 -13.24 -11.54 -3.04
N ARG A 7 -14.18 -10.61 -2.87
CA ARG A 7 -14.97 -10.03 -3.96
C ARG A 7 -14.54 -8.65 -4.45
N SER A 8 -13.65 -7.96 -3.74
CA SER A 8 -13.23 -6.61 -4.13
C SER A 8 -11.81 -6.62 -4.69
N PRO A 9 -11.62 -6.44 -6.02
CA PRO A 9 -10.29 -6.42 -6.64
C PRO A 9 -9.41 -5.29 -6.11
N LYS A 10 -9.99 -4.30 -5.41
CA LYS A 10 -9.30 -3.13 -4.88
C LYS A 10 -8.40 -3.43 -3.68
N TYR A 11 -8.75 -4.44 -2.90
CA TYR A 11 -7.98 -4.84 -1.73
C TYR A 11 -7.07 -5.98 -2.15
N GLU A 12 -5.76 -5.78 -2.00
CA GLU A 12 -4.85 -6.90 -2.10
C GLU A 12 -5.00 -7.79 -0.89
N SER A 13 -5.15 -7.22 0.31
CA SER A 13 -5.34 -7.96 1.55
C SER A 13 -6.01 -7.12 2.64
N ILE A 14 -6.63 -7.81 3.59
CA ILE A 14 -7.13 -7.24 4.85
C ILE A 14 -6.60 -8.13 5.98
N SER A 15 -6.08 -7.54 7.04
CA SER A 15 -5.49 -8.27 8.15
C SER A 15 -5.77 -7.63 9.50
N LEU A 16 -5.95 -8.48 10.50
CA LEU A 16 -6.00 -8.12 11.91
C LEU A 16 -4.61 -8.28 12.49
N ILE A 17 -4.06 -7.22 13.06
CA ILE A 17 -2.73 -7.22 13.66
C ILE A 17 -2.77 -6.75 15.11
N LYS A 18 -1.77 -7.18 15.88
CA LYS A 18 -1.49 -6.67 17.23
C LYS A 18 -0.01 -6.38 17.40
N PRO A 19 0.36 -5.44 18.28
CA PRO A 19 1.74 -5.29 18.72
C PRO A 19 2.18 -6.53 19.52
N GLU A 20 3.38 -7.04 19.24
CA GLU A 20 4.04 -8.12 19.99
C GLU A 20 5.56 -7.91 19.93
N ASN A 21 6.22 -7.77 21.09
CA ASN A 21 7.69 -7.66 21.20
C ASN A 21 8.33 -6.64 20.24
N GLN A 22 7.83 -5.39 20.22
CA GLN A 22 8.29 -4.31 19.33
C GLN A 22 8.06 -4.56 17.83
N SER A 23 7.28 -5.57 17.48
CA SER A 23 6.89 -5.91 16.12
C SER A 23 5.36 -6.02 16.01
N TRP A 24 4.87 -6.29 14.80
CA TRP A 24 3.46 -6.51 14.53
C TRP A 24 3.21 -7.97 14.19
N LYS A 25 2.21 -8.56 14.82
CA LYS A 25 1.78 -9.93 14.58
C LYS A 25 0.43 -9.96 13.89
N ILE A 26 0.31 -10.74 12.83
CA ILE A 26 -0.98 -11.03 12.20
C ILE A 26 -1.73 -12.06 13.05
N ILE A 27 -2.96 -11.72 13.41
CA ILE A 27 -3.89 -12.61 14.10
C ILE A 27 -4.77 -13.35 13.08
N ALA A 28 -5.22 -12.65 12.05
CA ALA A 28 -6.00 -13.19 10.94
C ALA A 28 -5.77 -12.34 9.69
N GLY A 29 -5.81 -12.94 8.51
CA GLY A 29 -5.65 -12.24 7.25
C GLY A 29 -6.37 -12.93 6.11
N THR A 30 -6.65 -12.18 5.04
CA THR A 30 -7.28 -12.70 3.82
C THR A 30 -6.24 -13.32 2.87
N GLU A 31 -6.73 -14.06 1.87
CA GLU A 31 -6.02 -14.93 0.89
C GLU A 31 -4.50 -14.70 0.72
N THR A 32 -4.08 -13.50 0.36
CA THR A 32 -2.69 -13.09 0.08
C THR A 32 -1.75 -13.09 1.28
N LEU A 33 -2.21 -12.69 2.46
CA LEU A 33 -1.39 -12.66 3.68
C LEU A 33 -1.48 -13.95 4.50
N SER A 34 -2.51 -14.76 4.28
CA SER A 34 -2.80 -15.97 5.06
C SER A 34 -1.77 -17.10 4.97
N GLN A 35 -0.94 -17.14 3.92
CA GLN A 35 -0.03 -18.26 3.65
C GLN A 35 1.39 -18.06 4.22
N ASN A 36 1.79 -16.83 4.56
CA ASN A 36 3.13 -16.49 5.11
C ASN A 36 3.07 -15.19 5.94
N THR A 37 2.21 -15.19 6.96
CA THR A 37 1.78 -14.01 7.71
C THR A 37 2.90 -13.19 8.37
N ASP A 38 3.86 -13.83 9.04
CA ASP A 38 4.84 -13.11 9.87
C ASP A 38 6.00 -12.47 9.09
N PHE A 39 6.28 -12.95 7.89
CA PHE A 39 7.35 -12.40 7.03
C PHE A 39 6.88 -11.15 6.31
N ILE A 40 5.66 -11.17 5.79
CA ILE A 40 5.15 -10.12 4.90
C ILE A 40 5.02 -8.76 5.59
N LEU A 41 4.61 -8.70 6.87
CA LEU A 41 4.52 -7.43 7.60
C LEU A 41 5.89 -6.78 7.87
N LYS A 42 6.93 -7.59 8.07
CA LYS A 42 8.28 -7.07 8.30
C LYS A 42 8.80 -6.36 7.06
N ASP A 43 8.46 -6.88 5.89
CA ASP A 43 8.84 -6.29 4.61
C ASP A 43 8.18 -4.93 4.36
N PHE A 44 7.01 -4.69 4.97
CA PHE A 44 6.32 -3.41 4.92
C PHE A 44 6.86 -2.34 5.87
N GLN A 45 7.82 -2.68 6.75
CA GLN A 45 8.47 -1.74 7.68
C GLN A 45 7.47 -0.86 8.44
N LEU A 46 6.43 -1.47 9.02
CA LEU A 46 5.43 -0.75 9.79
C LEU A 46 6.09 0.05 10.93
N PRO A 47 5.66 1.30 11.19
CA PRO A 47 6.17 2.10 12.31
C PRO A 47 5.75 1.51 13.65
N SER A 48 6.32 2.04 14.74
CA SER A 48 5.98 1.60 16.08
C SER A 48 4.52 1.90 16.43
N GLU A 49 3.97 1.09 17.34
CA GLU A 49 2.60 1.24 17.85
C GLU A 49 2.28 2.67 18.30
N ASN A 50 3.20 3.30 19.04
CA ASN A 50 3.02 4.67 19.54
C ASN A 50 2.81 5.68 18.40
N VAL A 51 3.56 5.54 17.29
CA VAL A 51 3.43 6.42 16.12
C VAL A 51 2.09 6.20 15.42
N VAL A 52 1.67 4.94 15.31
CA VAL A 52 0.38 4.58 14.70
C VAL A 52 -0.78 5.13 15.53
N LEU A 53 -0.77 4.91 16.85
CA LEU A 53 -1.80 5.41 17.78
C LEU A 53 -1.88 6.94 17.80
N GLU A 54 -0.73 7.63 17.86
CA GLU A 54 -0.69 9.08 17.81
C GLU A 54 -1.34 9.61 16.52
N THR A 55 -1.00 9.01 15.38
CA THR A 55 -1.53 9.45 14.09
C THR A 55 -3.02 9.13 13.95
N ILE A 56 -3.46 7.94 14.37
CA ILE A 56 -4.88 7.56 14.36
C ILE A 56 -5.69 8.48 15.29
N SER A 57 -5.16 8.87 16.45
CA SER A 57 -5.86 9.81 17.34
C SER A 57 -6.10 11.18 16.69
N LYS A 58 -5.17 11.63 15.84
CA LYS A 58 -5.23 12.93 15.14
C LYS A 58 -6.03 12.87 13.84
N HIS A 59 -5.94 11.76 13.10
CA HIS A 59 -6.40 11.67 11.71
C HIS A 59 -7.39 10.52 11.47
N LYS A 60 -7.79 9.79 12.51
CA LYS A 60 -8.64 8.57 12.51
C LYS A 60 -8.05 7.35 11.80
N THR A 61 -7.08 7.55 10.93
CA THR A 61 -6.48 6.51 10.10
C THR A 61 -4.99 6.81 9.90
N PHE A 62 -4.16 5.77 9.83
CA PHE A 62 -2.74 5.88 9.49
C PHE A 62 -2.48 5.39 8.07
N PHE A 63 -1.80 6.22 7.26
CA PHE A 63 -1.40 5.88 5.90
C PHE A 63 0.10 5.69 5.83
N ILE A 64 0.53 4.55 5.28
CA ILE A 64 1.94 4.33 4.97
C ILE A 64 2.24 4.88 3.58
N LYS A 65 3.47 5.33 3.37
CA LYS A 65 3.92 5.69 2.01
C LYS A 65 3.71 4.50 1.06
N PRO A 66 3.37 4.75 -0.21
CA PRO A 66 3.32 3.72 -1.23
C PRO A 66 4.57 2.84 -1.20
N THR A 67 4.36 1.52 -1.15
CA THR A 67 5.44 0.54 -1.05
C THR A 67 5.15 -0.65 -1.97
N SER A 68 6.16 -1.46 -2.25
CA SER A 68 5.98 -2.62 -3.12
C SER A 68 5.24 -3.69 -2.35
N SER A 69 4.21 -4.27 -2.98
CA SER A 69 3.64 -5.51 -2.48
C SER A 69 4.69 -6.62 -2.54
N PRO A 70 4.96 -7.34 -1.44
CA PRO A 70 5.86 -8.50 -1.47
C PRO A 70 5.25 -9.70 -2.23
N ILE A 71 4.01 -9.58 -2.71
CA ILE A 71 3.29 -10.64 -3.41
C ILE A 71 3.19 -10.32 -4.90
N SER A 72 2.74 -9.11 -5.24
CA SER A 72 2.49 -8.73 -6.64
C SER A 72 3.56 -7.81 -7.22
N GLU A 73 4.50 -7.33 -6.40
CA GLU A 73 5.49 -6.30 -6.74
C GLU A 73 4.86 -4.99 -7.25
N THR A 74 3.54 -4.83 -7.09
CA THR A 74 2.83 -3.62 -7.47
C THR A 74 2.81 -2.62 -6.31
N PRO A 75 2.77 -1.32 -6.58
CA PRO A 75 2.60 -0.30 -5.55
C PRO A 75 1.29 -0.49 -4.79
N VAL A 76 1.39 -0.64 -3.48
CA VAL A 76 0.26 -0.72 -2.57
C VAL A 76 0.29 0.41 -1.56
N LEU A 77 -0.90 0.84 -1.14
CA LEU A 77 -1.12 1.74 -0.03
C LEU A 77 -1.61 0.93 1.17
N LEU A 78 -0.88 1.00 2.27
CA LEU A 78 -1.33 0.41 3.52
C LEU A 78 -2.08 1.43 4.36
N ILE A 79 -3.23 1.01 4.86
CA ILE A 79 -4.12 1.79 5.71
C ILE A 79 -4.29 1.04 7.02
N LEU A 80 -3.99 1.68 8.14
CA LEU A 80 -4.12 1.11 9.48
C LEU A 80 -5.20 1.86 10.27
N GLU A 81 -6.11 1.10 10.87
CA GLU A 81 -7.20 1.59 11.71
C GLU A 81 -7.28 0.81 13.03
N THR A 82 -7.64 1.49 14.12
CA THR A 82 -7.94 0.82 15.39
C THR A 82 -9.33 0.20 15.35
N ILE A 83 -9.51 -0.93 16.03
CA ILE A 83 -10.85 -1.49 16.26
C ILE A 83 -11.46 -0.79 17.47
N PHE A 84 -12.67 -0.24 17.29
CA PHE A 84 -13.43 0.30 18.41
C PHE A 84 -13.56 -0.76 19.52
N GLU A 85 -13.33 -0.35 20.77
CA GLU A 85 -13.34 -1.22 21.97
C GLU A 85 -12.11 -2.11 22.18
N ASN A 86 -11.12 -2.13 21.27
CA ASN A 86 -9.85 -2.83 21.49
C ASN A 86 -8.65 -2.05 20.97
N SER A 87 -8.00 -1.28 21.85
CA SER A 87 -6.82 -0.46 21.53
C SER A 87 -5.60 -1.27 21.09
N ASN A 88 -5.58 -2.58 21.35
CA ASN A 88 -4.45 -3.45 21.05
C ASN A 88 -4.65 -4.24 19.75
N LEU A 89 -5.76 -3.98 19.03
CA LEU A 89 -6.07 -4.61 17.76
C LEU A 89 -6.24 -3.56 16.66
N PHE A 90 -5.62 -3.85 15.52
CA PHE A 90 -5.63 -2.97 14.37
C PHE A 90 -6.06 -3.74 13.13
N ILE A 91 -6.81 -3.07 12.26
CA ILE A 91 -7.12 -3.54 10.92
C ILE A 91 -6.12 -2.89 9.97
N VAL A 92 -5.47 -3.70 9.14
CA VAL A 92 -4.63 -3.27 8.04
C VAL A 92 -5.32 -3.60 6.73
N TYR A 93 -5.48 -2.61 5.88
CA TYR A 93 -5.89 -2.77 4.50
C TYR A 93 -4.68 -2.55 3.59
N SER A 94 -4.42 -3.49 2.68
CA SER A 94 -3.51 -3.27 1.54
C SER A 94 -4.33 -2.99 0.30
N LEU A 95 -4.16 -1.79 -0.27
CA LEU A 95 -4.86 -1.35 -1.47
C LEU A 95 -3.92 -1.27 -2.65
N LYS A 96 -4.27 -1.92 -3.76
CA LYS A 96 -3.51 -1.77 -5.01
C LYS A 96 -3.75 -0.39 -5.59
N ILE A 97 -2.68 0.41 -5.66
CA ILE A 97 -2.77 1.77 -6.18
C ILE A 97 -3.15 1.74 -7.65
N THR A 98 -2.68 0.72 -8.38
CA THR A 98 -3.07 0.47 -9.78
C THR A 98 -4.58 0.41 -9.93
N ASP A 99 -5.27 -0.37 -9.10
CA ASP A 99 -6.70 -0.58 -9.24
C ASP A 99 -7.52 0.66 -8.86
N LEU A 100 -6.98 1.48 -7.96
CA LEU A 100 -7.57 2.77 -7.58
C LEU A 100 -7.44 3.83 -8.70
N THR A 101 -6.38 3.77 -9.49
CA THR A 101 -5.97 4.88 -10.37
C THR A 101 -5.93 4.54 -11.86
N GLN A 102 -6.05 3.27 -12.23
CA GLN A 102 -5.95 2.78 -13.61
C GLN A 102 -6.96 3.45 -14.54
N LYS A 103 -8.18 3.71 -14.06
CA LYS A 103 -9.19 4.42 -14.85
C LYS A 103 -8.74 5.83 -15.22
N ILE A 104 -8.07 6.53 -14.30
CA ILE A 104 -7.58 7.89 -14.53
C ILE A 104 -6.39 7.82 -15.49
N ILE A 105 -5.38 6.99 -15.20
CA ILE A 105 -4.17 6.85 -16.03
C ILE A 105 -4.51 6.41 -17.45
N GLY A 106 -5.37 5.40 -17.60
CA GLY A 106 -5.75 4.86 -18.90
C GLY A 106 -6.64 5.80 -19.72
N SER A 107 -7.30 6.77 -19.07
CA SER A 107 -8.20 7.72 -19.76
C SER A 107 -7.51 8.93 -20.37
N ILE A 108 -6.27 9.23 -19.97
CA ILE A 108 -5.56 10.44 -20.38
C ILE A 108 -4.31 10.07 -21.18
N GLN A 109 -4.40 10.25 -22.51
CA GLN A 109 -3.27 10.14 -23.43
C GLN A 109 -2.89 11.55 -23.92
N ILE A 110 -1.60 11.88 -23.83
CA ILE A 110 -1.05 13.17 -24.27
C ILE A 110 -0.35 12.97 -25.61
N GLY A 111 -0.98 13.43 -26.68
CA GLY A 111 -0.48 13.20 -28.04
C GLY A 111 -0.47 11.72 -28.41
N LYS A 112 0.53 11.26 -29.17
CA LYS A 112 0.59 9.87 -29.65
C LYS A 112 1.18 8.89 -28.63
N SER A 113 2.07 9.35 -27.75
CA SER A 113 2.87 8.48 -26.88
C SER A 113 3.02 8.97 -25.44
N GLY A 114 2.47 10.14 -25.10
CA GLY A 114 2.52 10.66 -23.75
C GLY A 114 1.47 10.01 -22.86
N HIS A 115 1.87 9.66 -21.65
CA HIS A 115 1.00 9.08 -20.62
C HIS A 115 1.16 9.84 -19.31
N ILE A 116 0.09 9.88 -18.54
CA ILE A 116 0.16 10.43 -17.18
C ILE A 116 0.68 9.37 -16.21
N GLY A 117 1.29 9.84 -15.12
CA GLY A 117 1.66 9.04 -13.97
C GLY A 117 1.36 9.79 -12.68
N PHE A 118 1.24 9.05 -11.59
CA PHE A 118 1.14 9.62 -10.25
C PHE A 118 2.50 9.55 -9.56
N MET A 119 2.81 10.58 -8.79
CA MET A 119 4.08 10.75 -8.13
C MET A 119 3.86 11.35 -6.75
N ASP A 120 4.70 10.98 -5.80
CA ASP A 120 4.69 11.60 -4.49
C ASP A 120 5.48 12.92 -4.49
N ARG A 121 5.49 13.60 -3.35
CA ARG A 121 6.23 14.86 -3.15
C ARG A 121 7.76 14.68 -3.18
N GLU A 122 8.25 13.44 -3.12
CA GLU A 122 9.67 13.09 -3.15
C GLU A 122 10.14 12.64 -4.53
N GLU A 123 9.31 12.90 -5.55
CA GLU A 123 9.54 12.56 -6.94
C GLU A 123 9.65 11.04 -7.19
N THR A 124 8.95 10.25 -6.40
CA THR A 124 8.84 8.80 -6.57
C THR A 124 7.59 8.47 -7.36
N VAL A 125 7.74 7.69 -8.44
CA VAL A 125 6.60 7.26 -9.27
C VAL A 125 5.75 6.26 -8.49
N ILE A 126 4.54 6.67 -8.12
CA ILE A 126 3.58 5.83 -7.39
C ILE A 126 2.83 4.92 -8.36
N ASN A 127 2.46 5.42 -9.54
CA ASN A 127 1.82 4.61 -10.57
C ASN A 127 2.02 5.19 -11.98
N HIS A 128 2.07 4.33 -12.99
CA HIS A 128 2.27 4.66 -14.40
C HIS A 128 1.89 3.46 -15.29
N ILE A 129 1.54 3.68 -16.56
CA ILE A 129 1.20 2.56 -17.48
C ILE A 129 2.37 1.58 -17.72
N ASN A 130 3.60 2.08 -17.59
CA ASN A 130 4.82 1.27 -17.62
C ASN A 130 5.22 0.89 -16.18
N SER A 131 4.97 -0.38 -15.81
CA SER A 131 5.25 -0.93 -14.48
C SER A 131 6.72 -0.92 -14.09
N SER A 132 7.64 -0.88 -15.06
CA SER A 132 9.08 -0.76 -14.77
C SER A 132 9.46 0.57 -14.10
N LEU A 133 8.55 1.54 -14.05
CA LEU A 133 8.75 2.82 -13.38
C LEU A 133 8.24 2.82 -11.93
N TYR A 134 7.50 1.80 -11.49
CA TYR A 134 6.94 1.74 -10.14
C TYR A 134 8.01 1.94 -9.06
N LEU A 135 7.72 2.86 -8.14
CA LEU A 135 8.53 3.23 -6.98
C LEU A 135 9.96 3.71 -7.32
N LYS A 136 10.23 4.05 -8.60
CA LYS A 136 11.49 4.68 -8.99
C LYS A 136 11.43 6.18 -8.76
N LYS A 137 12.53 6.74 -8.25
CA LYS A 137 12.74 8.19 -8.22
C LYS A 137 12.97 8.71 -9.63
N LEU A 138 12.36 9.84 -9.98
CA LEU A 138 12.51 10.46 -11.31
C LEU A 138 13.98 10.61 -11.73
N LYS A 139 14.84 11.08 -10.82
CA LYS A 139 16.28 11.26 -11.08
C LYS A 139 17.02 9.98 -11.52
N ASN A 140 16.47 8.81 -11.21
CA ASN A 140 17.04 7.51 -11.56
C ASN A 140 16.48 6.97 -12.89
N ILE A 141 15.56 7.67 -13.54
CA ILE A 141 14.96 7.27 -14.80
C ILE A 141 15.84 7.79 -15.96
N PRO A 142 16.42 6.91 -16.80
CA PRO A 142 17.49 7.28 -17.73
C PRO A 142 17.15 8.39 -18.73
N PHE A 143 15.88 8.48 -19.13
CA PHE A 143 15.40 9.37 -20.19
C PHE A 143 14.85 10.72 -19.66
N LEU A 144 14.84 10.93 -18.35
CA LEU A 144 14.44 12.20 -17.71
C LEU A 144 15.63 13.06 -17.28
N ARG A 145 16.87 12.65 -17.60
CA ARG A 145 18.05 13.50 -17.46
C ARG A 145 17.98 14.59 -18.52
N THR A 146 17.37 15.72 -18.20
CA THR A 146 17.64 16.98 -18.89
C THR A 146 19.05 17.42 -18.52
N ASN A 147 19.88 17.67 -19.53
CA ASN A 147 21.15 18.38 -19.38
C ASN A 147 20.96 19.73 -18.69
#